data_AF-A0A7W8HSN9-F1
#
_entry.id   AF-A0A7W8HSN9-F1
#
_cell.length_a   1.000
_cell.length_b   1.000
_cell.length_c   1.000
_cell.angle_alpha   90.00
_cell.angle_beta   90.00
_cell.angle_gamma   90.00
#
_symmetry.space_group_name_H-M   'P 1'
#
loop_
_entity.id
_entity.type
_entity.pdbx_description
1 polymer ?
#
loop_
_entity_poly.entity_id
_entity_poly.type
_entity_poly.pdbx_seq_one_letter_code
_entity_poly.pdbx_strand_id
1 'polypeptide(L)' 'MVSGLFKLALASLLAGSLLSLFGITPRAVLDSMGMTAEDLQNGIVAAFAWAAPRMLMGAVVILPVWMVAYLLMPPRG' A
#
# COMPACT_ATOMS: atom_id res chain seq x y z
N MET A 1 1.30 -12.92 -13.26
CA MET A 1 1.08 -11.90 -12.20
C MET A 1 0.53 -10.58 -12.76
N VAL A 2 1.15 -9.97 -13.77
CA VAL A 2 0.71 -8.67 -14.34
C VAL A 2 -0.75 -8.66 -14.83
N SER A 3 -1.23 -9.71 -15.50
CA SER A 3 -2.64 -9.80 -15.93
C SER A 3 -3.63 -9.83 -14.76
N GLY A 4 -3.27 -10.43 -13.63
CA GLY A 4 -4.13 -10.48 -12.44
C GLY A 4 -4.27 -9.11 -11.79
N LEU A 5 -3.16 -8.38 -11.65
CA LEU A 5 -3.17 -7.02 -11.12
C LEU A 5 -3.93 -6.05 -12.03
N PHE A 6 -3.78 -6.20 -13.35
CA PHE A 6 -4.52 -5.39 -14.32
C PHE A 6 -6.03 -5.65 -14.26
N LYS A 7 -6.46 -6.92 -14.19
CA LYS A 7 -7.87 -7.27 -14.03
C LYS A 7 -8.45 -6.73 -12.73
N LEU A 8 -7.69 -6.84 -11.63
CA LEU A 8 -8.09 -6.30 -10.34
C LEU A 8 -8.23 -4.76 -10.39
N ALA A 9 -7.25 -4.08 -10.96
CA ALA A 9 -7.30 -2.62 -11.11
C ALA A 9 -8.51 -2.19 -11.94
N LEU A 10 -8.78 -2.88 -13.06
CA LEU A 10 -9.94 -2.60 -13.91
C LEU A 10 -11.26 -2.88 -13.18
N ALA A 11 -11.37 -4.00 -12.46
CA ALA A 11 -12.55 -4.34 -11.67
C ALA A 11 -12.80 -3.31 -10.56
N SER A 12 -11.77 -2.89 -9.83
CA SER A 12 -11.85 -1.85 -8.81
C SER A 12 -12.24 -0.49 -9.38
N LEU A 13 -11.70 -0.13 -10.55
CA LEU A 13 -12.05 1.11 -11.24
C LEU A 13 -13.51 1.12 -11.67
N LEU A 14 -13.98 0.02 -12.26
CA LEU A 14 -15.39 -0.13 -12.66
C LEU A 14 -16.31 -0.09 -11.44
N ALA A 15 -15.95 -0.78 -10.36
CA ALA A 15 -16.70 -0.76 -9.12
C ALA A 15 -16.79 0.66 -8.52
N GLY A 16 -15.66 1.37 -8.40
CA GLY A 16 -15.64 2.75 -7.91
C GLY A 16 -16.41 3.73 -8.80
N SER A 17 -16.36 3.54 -10.12
CA SER A 17 -17.13 4.34 -11.07
C SER A 17 -18.63 4.12 -10.92
N LEU A 18 -19.05 2.85 -10.74
CA LEU A 18 -20.45 2.50 -10.49
C LEU A 18 -20.94 3.06 -9.15
N LEU A 19 -20.13 2.97 -8.08
CA LEU A 19 -20.44 3.56 -6.78
C LEU A 19 -20.61 5.09 -6.85
N SER A 20 -19.82 5.75 -7.69
CA SER A 20 -19.93 7.19 -7.91
C SER A 20 -21.28 7.59 -8.52
N LEU A 21 -21.91 6.72 -9.32
CA LEU A 21 -23.27 6.95 -9.83
C LEU A 21 -24.34 6.96 -8.72
N PHE A 22 -24.08 6.25 -7.62
CA PHE A 22 -24.94 6.27 -6.42
C PHE A 22 -24.59 7.41 -5.44
N GLY A 23 -23.71 8.34 -5.83
CA GLY A 23 -23.25 9.44 -4.98
C GLY A 23 -22.21 9.03 -3.93
N ILE A 24 -21.78 7.77 -3.92
CA ILE A 24 -20.73 7.28 -3.03
C ILE A 24 -19.39 7.67 -3.65
N THR A 25 -18.91 8.84 -3.26
CA THR A 25 -17.61 9.37 -3.68
C THR A 25 -16.60 9.30 -2.52
N PRO A 26 -15.29 9.24 -2.79
CA PRO A 26 -14.28 9.29 -1.74
C PRO A 26 -14.44 10.49 -0.82
N ARG A 27 -14.80 11.66 -1.38
CA ARG A 27 -15.06 12.87 -0.59
C ARG A 27 -16.29 12.71 0.31
N ALA A 28 -17.40 12.18 -0.20
CA ALA A 28 -18.60 11.94 0.61
C ALA A 28 -18.33 10.93 1.74
N VAL A 29 -17.49 9.91 1.49
CA VAL A 29 -17.07 8.96 2.51
C VAL A 29 -16.22 9.65 3.59
N LEU A 30 -15.24 10.46 3.19
CA LEU A 30 -14.41 11.24 4.14
C LEU A 30 -15.26 12.21 4.98
N ASP A 31 -16.14 12.97 4.33
CA ASP A 31 -17.05 13.90 5.01
C ASP A 31 -17.96 13.17 6.01
N SER A 32 -18.43 11.95 5.68
CA SER A 32 -19.23 11.13 6.61
C SER A 32 -18.46 10.68 7.86
N MET A 33 -17.13 10.63 7.76
CA MET A 33 -16.23 10.32 8.87
C MET A 33 -15.76 11.60 9.60
N GLY A 34 -16.24 12.78 9.19
CA GLY A 34 -15.78 14.08 9.72
C GLY A 34 -14.36 14.43 9.31
N MET A 35 -13.84 13.81 8.23
CA MET A 35 -12.47 13.98 7.77
C MET A 35 -12.43 14.82 6.49
N THR A 36 -11.43 15.68 6.39
CA THR A 36 -11.16 16.50 5.21
C THR A 36 -10.18 15.82 4.25
N ALA A 37 -10.02 16.39 3.05
CA ALA A 37 -9.00 15.93 2.11
C ALA A 37 -7.59 16.13 2.68
N GLU A 38 -7.38 17.23 3.41
CA GLU A 38 -6.16 17.52 4.15
C GLU A 38 -5.87 16.45 5.21
N ASP A 39 -6.88 15.97 5.94
CA ASP A 39 -6.70 14.91 6.94
C ASP A 39 -6.25 13.59 6.30
N LEU A 40 -6.78 13.25 5.11
CA LEU A 40 -6.33 12.07 4.37
C LEU A 40 -4.87 12.21 3.94
N GLN A 41 -4.49 13.36 3.39
CA GLN A 41 -3.11 13.63 2.98
C GLN A 41 -2.15 13.54 4.18
N ASN A 42 -2.51 14.19 5.29
CA ASN A 42 -1.75 14.15 6.53
C ASN A 42 -1.65 12.71 7.09
N GLY A 43 -2.73 11.94 6.99
CA GLY A 43 -2.76 10.53 7.38
C GLY A 43 -1.77 9.67 6.57
N ILE A 44 -1.69 9.88 5.25
CA ILE A 44 -0.73 9.17 4.39
C ILE A 44 0.71 9.54 4.76
N VAL A 45 0.99 10.83 4.95
CA VAL A 45 2.32 11.31 5.34
C VAL A 45 2.70 10.76 6.72
N ALA A 46 1.78 10.79 7.69
CA ALA A 46 1.98 10.24 9.02
C ALA A 46 2.22 8.72 9.00
N ALA A 47 1.46 7.98 8.18
CA ALA A 47 1.64 6.55 7.99
C ALA A 47 3.03 6.23 7.43
N PHE A 48 3.51 7.02 6.46
CA PHE A 48 4.86 6.84 5.93
C PHE A 48 5.94 7.23 6.94
N ALA A 49 5.78 8.37 7.63
CA ALA A 49 6.68 8.82 8.68
C ALA A 49 6.77 7.80 9.84
N TRP A 50 5.69 7.06 10.08
CA TRP A 50 5.68 5.94 11.01
C TRP A 50 6.36 4.69 10.41
N ALA A 51 5.99 4.27 9.21
CA ALA A 51 6.46 3.02 8.64
C ALA A 51 7.96 3.06 8.25
N ALA A 52 8.40 4.14 7.60
CA ALA A 52 9.75 4.24 7.01
C ALA A 52 10.90 3.98 8.00
N PRO A 53 11.00 4.67 9.16
CA PRO A 53 12.09 4.42 10.10
C PRO A 53 12.03 3.02 10.71
N ARG A 54 10.83 2.47 10.95
CA ARG A 54 10.64 1.11 11.50
C ARG A 54 11.08 0.05 10.50
N MET A 55 10.71 0.24 9.24
CA MET A 55 11.11 -0.63 8.14
C MET A 55 12.62 -0.58 7.93
N LEU A 56 13.24 0.60 8.03
CA LEU A 56 14.69 0.75 7.96
C LEU A 56 15.40 0.00 9.09
N MET A 57 14.92 0.13 10.34
CA MET A 57 15.46 -0.62 11.48
C MET A 57 15.40 -2.14 11.25
N GLY A 58 14.29 -2.65 10.71
CA GLY A 58 14.18 -4.06 10.33
C GLY A 58 15.14 -4.44 9.21
N ALA A 59 15.27 -3.59 8.19
CA ALA A 59 16.14 -3.83 7.04
C ALA A 59 17.63 -3.92 7.43
N VAL A 60 18.08 -3.11 8.40
CA VAL A 60 19.46 -3.15 8.94
C VAL A 60 19.82 -4.55 9.48
N VAL A 61 18.84 -5.28 10.01
CA VAL A 61 19.06 -6.64 10.54
C VAL A 61 18.78 -7.72 9.50
N ILE A 62 17.66 -7.60 8.78
CA ILE A 62 17.18 -8.64 7.86
C ILE A 62 18.08 -8.73 6.61
N LEU A 63 18.51 -7.60 6.04
CA LEU A 63 19.29 -7.61 4.80
C LEU A 63 20.63 -8.35 4.95
N PRO A 64 21.46 -8.11 6.00
CA PRO A 64 22.69 -8.87 6.20
C PRO A 64 22.44 -10.36 6.44
N VAL A 65 21.44 -10.71 7.25
CA VAL A 65 21.09 -12.12 7.52
C VAL A 65 20.70 -12.83 6.24
N TRP A 66 19.85 -12.20 5.43
CA TRP A 66 19.45 -12.73 4.13
C TRP A 66 20.64 -12.84 3.18
N MET A 67 21.53 -11.84 3.14
CA MET A 67 22.72 -11.83 2.29
C MET A 67 23.67 -12.99 2.62
N VAL A 68 23.92 -13.23 3.91
CA VAL A 68 24.75 -14.36 4.37
C VAL A 68 24.07 -15.68 4.03
N ALA A 69 22.76 -15.81 4.32
CA ALA A 69 22.01 -17.02 3.99
C ALA A 69 22.02 -17.30 2.48
N TYR A 70 21.90 -16.27 1.64
CA TYR A 70 21.96 -16.38 0.19
C TYR A 70 23.35 -16.80 -0.30
N LEU A 71 24.42 -16.20 0.26
CA LEU A 71 25.80 -16.54 -0.11
C LEU A 71 26.16 -17.99 0.28
N LEU A 72 25.62 -18.48 1.38
CA LEU A 72 25.82 -19.84 1.86
C LEU A 72 24.83 -20.85 1.26
N MET A 73 23.80 -20.40 0.55
CA MET A 73 22.81 -21.27 -0.08
C MET A 73 23.49 -22.02 -1.25
N PRO A 74 23.63 -23.36 -1.19
CA PRO A 74 24.20 -24.10 -2.30
C PRO A 74 23.34 -23.93 -3.56
N PRO A 75 23.95 -23.90 -4.76
CA PRO A 75 23.21 -23.77 -6.01
C PRO A 75 22.17 -24.88 -6.09
N ARG A 76 20.89 -24.50 -6.15
CA ARG A 76 19.81 -25.45 -6.44
C ARG A 76 19.91 -25.78 -7.93
N GLY A 77 20.68 -26.83 -8.24
CA GLY A 77 20.65 -27.50 -9.55
C GLY A 77 19.36 -28.26 -9.76
#